data_AF-A0A4R6QTW8-F1
#
_entry.id   AF-A0A4R6QTW8-F1
#
_cell.length_a   1.000
_cell.length_b   1.000
_cell.length_c   1.000
_cell.angle_alpha   90.00
_cell.angle_beta   90.00
_cell.angle_gamma   90.00
#
_symmetry.space_group_name_H-M   'P 1'
#
loop_
_entity.id
_entity.type
_entity.pdbx_description
1 polymer ?
#
loop_
_entity_poly.entity_id
_entity_poly.type
_entity_poly.pdbx_seq_one_letter_code
_entity_poly.pdbx_strand_id
1 'polypeptide(L)'
;MKTPTLLLVALISLQAQAAGEREQLRAQRQQIETAFTAAMRDCSAKFQITDCELAAKAQRRTALQPVLQQEQALDLAERQQRAQAQRDRVAAKQQAKAQEARELAARAASAPVAAASRPLQAEPSKAVASAALTSRQDAAAARALAASEAEQARQASLRRIKAAQAHEKEVLAREAARTKRAASLPLPASAVRR
;
A
#
# COMPACT_ATOMS: atom_id res chain seq x y z
N MET A 1 -22.88 -29.69 -16.09
CA MET A 1 -22.54 -28.40 -15.43
C MET A 1 -22.75 -28.53 -13.91
N LYS A 2 -21.74 -28.96 -13.15
CA LYS A 2 -21.81 -29.16 -11.68
C LYS A 2 -20.40 -29.02 -11.08
N THR A 3 -19.83 -27.82 -11.09
CA THR A 3 -18.53 -27.50 -10.46
C THR A 3 -18.43 -26.17 -9.71
N PRO A 4 -19.50 -25.41 -9.36
CA PRO A 4 -19.31 -24.20 -8.54
C PRO A 4 -19.08 -24.50 -7.05
N THR A 5 -19.49 -25.67 -6.54
CA THR A 5 -19.46 -25.98 -5.10
C THR A 5 -18.07 -26.35 -4.58
N LEU A 6 -17.24 -27.02 -5.39
CA LEU A 6 -15.89 -27.44 -4.99
C LEU A 6 -14.92 -26.24 -4.87
N LEU A 7 -15.11 -25.19 -5.66
CA LEU A 7 -14.26 -23.99 -5.61
C LEU A 7 -14.49 -23.19 -4.32
N LEU A 8 -15.73 -23.16 -3.82
CA LEU A 8 -16.08 -22.43 -2.60
C LEU A 8 -15.50 -23.10 -1.34
N VAL A 9 -15.48 -24.44 -1.30
CA VAL A 9 -14.93 -25.19 -0.15
C VAL A 9 -13.41 -25.03 -0.05
N ALA A 10 -12.69 -24.98 -1.18
CA ALA A 10 -11.25 -24.78 -1.20
C ALA A 10 -10.82 -23.39 -0.66
N LEU A 11 -11.62 -22.35 -0.94
CA LEU A 11 -11.36 -20.98 -0.45
C LEU A 11 -11.58 -20.86 1.07
N ILE A 12 -12.55 -21.58 1.64
CA ILE A 12 -12.85 -21.54 3.08
C ILE A 12 -11.74 -22.23 3.89
N SER A 13 -11.24 -23.39 3.44
CA SER A 13 -10.17 -24.11 4.12
C SER A 13 -8.89 -23.29 4.19
N LEU A 14 -8.51 -22.63 3.09
CA LEU A 14 -7.30 -21.81 3.04
C LEU A 14 -7.35 -20.59 3.97
N GLN A 15 -8.52 -19.97 4.14
CA GLN A 15 -8.71 -18.88 5.10
C GLN A 15 -8.67 -19.37 6.55
N ALA A 16 -9.23 -20.55 6.82
CA ALA A 16 -9.19 -21.15 8.15
C ALA A 16 -7.76 -21.57 8.55
N GLN A 17 -6.97 -22.11 7.62
CA GLN A 17 -5.54 -22.38 7.84
C GLN A 17 -4.77 -21.10 8.17
N ALA A 18 -4.94 -20.03 7.39
CA ALA A 18 -4.24 -18.75 7.63
C ALA A 18 -4.61 -18.11 8.98
N ALA A 19 -5.87 -18.27 9.43
CA ALA A 19 -6.30 -17.81 10.75
C ALA A 19 -5.63 -18.61 11.88
N GLY A 20 -5.59 -19.95 11.75
CA GLY A 20 -4.92 -20.82 12.72
C GLY A 20 -3.42 -20.59 12.81
N GLU A 21 -2.74 -20.37 11.68
CA GLU A 21 -1.32 -20.03 11.63
C GLU A 21 -1.01 -18.71 12.37
N ARG A 22 -1.84 -17.68 12.20
CA ARG A 22 -1.68 -16.41 12.92
C ARG A 22 -1.86 -16.57 14.43
N GLU A 23 -2.79 -17.40 14.86
CA GLU A 23 -2.99 -17.67 16.29
C GLU A 23 -1.79 -18.41 16.90
N GLN A 24 -1.22 -19.37 16.18
CA GLN A 24 0.01 -20.05 16.59
C GLN A 24 1.19 -19.08 16.72
N LEU A 25 1.39 -18.16 15.77
CA LEU A 25 2.45 -17.15 15.84
C LEU A 25 2.27 -16.20 17.02
N ARG A 26 1.02 -15.80 17.33
CA ARG A 26 0.71 -15.00 18.53
C ARG A 26 1.04 -15.74 19.82
N ALA A 27 0.68 -17.02 19.90
CA ALA A 27 1.00 -17.86 21.06
C ALA A 27 2.52 -17.99 21.24
N GLN A 28 3.26 -18.25 20.16
CA GLN A 28 4.74 -18.31 20.20
C GLN A 28 5.35 -17.00 20.68
N ARG A 29 4.86 -15.85 20.17
CA ARG A 29 5.30 -14.54 20.62
C ARG A 29 5.03 -14.33 22.11
N GLN A 30 3.85 -14.67 22.60
CA GLN A 30 3.51 -14.57 24.01
C GLN A 30 4.42 -15.45 24.88
N GLN A 31 4.74 -16.67 24.43
CA GLN A 31 5.67 -17.55 25.15
C GLN A 31 7.07 -16.93 25.24
N ILE A 32 7.58 -16.35 24.15
CA ILE A 32 8.88 -15.67 24.13
C ILE A 32 8.89 -14.46 25.08
N GLU A 33 7.84 -13.64 25.06
CA GLU A 33 7.72 -12.47 25.96
C GLU A 33 7.60 -12.88 27.43
N THR A 34 6.90 -13.98 27.71
CA THR A 34 6.79 -14.54 29.06
C THR A 34 8.15 -15.03 29.55
N ALA A 35 8.88 -15.78 28.73
CA ALA A 35 10.23 -16.24 29.03
C ALA A 35 11.20 -15.07 29.27
N PHE A 36 11.12 -14.02 28.44
CA PHE A 36 11.93 -12.81 28.62
C PHE A 36 11.58 -12.11 29.94
N THR A 37 10.30 -11.97 30.26
CA THR A 37 9.86 -11.31 31.51
C THR A 37 10.35 -12.08 32.74
N ALA A 38 10.30 -13.41 32.70
CA ALA A 38 10.88 -14.26 33.75
C ALA A 38 12.40 -14.05 33.86
N ALA A 39 13.12 -14.10 32.73
CA ALA A 39 14.57 -13.89 32.71
C ALA A 39 14.97 -12.51 33.26
N MET A 40 14.21 -11.45 32.95
CA MET A 40 14.45 -10.10 33.49
C MET A 40 14.27 -10.04 35.02
N ARG A 41 13.27 -10.75 35.57
CA ARG A 41 13.08 -10.88 37.03
C ARG A 41 14.24 -11.64 37.68
N ASP A 42 14.70 -12.71 37.04
CA ASP A 42 15.85 -13.48 37.54
C ASP A 42 17.14 -12.65 37.49
N CYS A 43 17.30 -11.81 36.48
CA CYS A 43 18.46 -10.91 36.36
C CYS A 43 18.50 -9.87 37.49
N SER A 44 17.35 -9.36 37.95
CA SER A 44 17.33 -8.38 39.04
C SER A 44 17.79 -8.95 40.39
N ALA A 45 17.77 -10.28 40.55
CA ALA A 45 18.26 -10.95 41.75
C ALA A 45 19.78 -11.23 41.72
N LYS A 46 20.46 -10.97 40.59
CA LYS A 46 21.90 -11.26 40.42
C LYS A 46 22.75 -10.01 40.65
N PHE A 47 24.01 -10.23 41.02
CA PHE A 47 24.98 -9.14 41.20
C PHE A 47 25.46 -8.53 39.87
N GLN A 48 25.40 -9.29 38.77
CA GLN A 48 25.78 -8.88 37.41
C GLN A 48 24.53 -8.59 36.55
N ILE A 49 23.73 -7.61 36.97
CA ILE A 49 22.42 -7.30 36.35
C ILE A 49 22.60 -6.89 34.88
N THR A 50 23.59 -6.04 34.59
CA THR A 50 23.79 -5.47 33.24
C THR A 50 24.05 -6.54 32.18
N ASP A 51 25.00 -7.44 32.41
CA ASP A 51 25.32 -8.50 31.45
C ASP A 51 24.17 -9.50 31.31
N CYS A 52 23.49 -9.81 32.42
CA CYS A 52 22.32 -10.67 32.43
C CYS A 52 21.17 -10.07 31.59
N GLU A 53 20.86 -8.79 31.77
CA GLU A 53 19.83 -8.11 30.99
C GLU A 53 20.18 -8.05 29.50
N LEU A 54 21.45 -7.78 29.18
CA LEU A 54 21.91 -7.74 27.79
C LEU A 54 21.75 -9.11 27.12
N ALA A 55 22.10 -10.19 27.83
CA ALA A 55 21.90 -11.55 27.36
C ALA A 55 20.39 -11.87 27.16
N ALA A 56 19.54 -11.52 28.13
CA ALA A 56 18.09 -11.72 28.03
C ALA A 56 17.48 -10.95 26.83
N LYS A 57 17.89 -9.70 26.62
CA LYS A 57 17.46 -8.89 25.47
C LYS A 57 17.95 -9.47 24.14
N ALA A 58 19.18 -9.98 24.10
CA ALA A 58 19.72 -10.64 22.91
C ALA A 58 18.96 -11.93 22.59
N GLN A 59 18.70 -12.77 23.59
CA GLN A 59 17.94 -14.01 23.44
C GLN A 59 16.51 -13.74 22.95
N ARG A 60 15.82 -12.75 23.52
CA ARG A 60 14.49 -12.32 23.05
C ARG A 60 14.53 -11.91 21.58
N ARG A 61 15.49 -11.07 21.18
CA ARG A 61 15.61 -10.60 19.79
C ARG A 61 15.82 -11.78 18.83
N THR A 62 16.71 -12.70 19.16
CA THR A 62 16.99 -13.89 18.33
C THR A 62 15.77 -14.80 18.25
N ALA A 63 15.08 -15.05 19.36
CA ALA A 63 13.89 -15.89 19.39
C ALA A 63 12.70 -15.27 18.64
N LEU A 64 12.54 -13.95 18.70
CA LEU A 64 11.42 -13.25 18.09
C LEU A 64 11.62 -13.04 16.58
N GLN A 65 12.86 -12.99 16.08
CA GLN A 65 13.17 -12.79 14.66
C GLN A 65 12.43 -13.76 13.72
N PRO A 66 12.47 -15.09 13.89
CA PRO A 66 11.79 -16.01 12.98
C PRO A 66 10.26 -15.83 13.01
N VAL A 67 9.68 -15.53 14.17
CA VAL A 67 8.24 -15.26 14.31
C VAL A 67 7.85 -14.02 13.51
N LEU A 68 8.61 -12.93 13.64
CA LEU A 68 8.36 -11.69 12.89
C LEU A 68 8.49 -11.89 11.37
N GLN A 69 9.46 -12.70 10.92
CA GLN A 69 9.61 -13.02 9.50
C GLN A 69 8.39 -13.77 8.95
N GLN A 70 7.85 -14.72 9.71
CA GLN A 70 6.64 -15.46 9.33
C GLN A 70 5.40 -14.55 9.31
N GLU A 71 5.22 -13.69 10.32
CA GLU A 71 4.14 -12.70 10.35
C GLU A 71 4.19 -11.76 9.13
N GLN A 72 5.39 -11.25 8.80
CA GLN A 72 5.59 -10.38 7.63
C GLN A 72 5.26 -11.08 6.32
N ALA A 73 5.65 -12.35 6.17
CA ALA A 73 5.33 -13.14 4.99
C ALA A 73 3.81 -13.29 4.79
N LEU A 74 3.08 -13.59 5.88
CA LEU A 74 1.61 -13.67 5.86
C LEU A 74 0.97 -12.33 5.50
N ASP A 75 1.44 -11.23 6.09
CA ASP A 75 0.91 -9.90 5.79
C ASP A 75 1.21 -9.43 4.35
N LEU A 76 2.37 -9.82 3.80
CA LEU A 76 2.70 -9.56 2.40
C LEU A 76 1.77 -10.35 1.47
N ALA A 77 1.53 -11.64 1.74
CA ALA A 77 0.61 -12.46 0.97
C ALA A 77 -0.81 -11.87 0.99
N GLU A 78 -1.31 -11.46 2.16
CA GLU A 78 -2.64 -10.85 2.29
C GLU A 78 -2.73 -9.51 1.54
N ARG A 79 -1.68 -8.69 1.58
CA ARG A 79 -1.62 -7.44 0.81
C ARG A 79 -1.66 -7.69 -0.69
N GLN A 80 -0.93 -8.70 -1.18
CA GLN A 80 -0.94 -9.07 -2.59
C GLN A 80 -2.32 -9.57 -3.04
N GLN A 81 -2.96 -10.43 -2.24
CA GLN A 81 -4.32 -10.91 -2.52
C GLN A 81 -5.33 -9.75 -2.58
N ARG A 82 -5.28 -8.82 -1.61
CA ARG A 82 -6.15 -7.64 -1.61
C ARG A 82 -5.92 -6.74 -2.82
N ALA A 83 -4.66 -6.55 -3.22
CA ALA A 83 -4.31 -5.77 -4.41
C ALA A 83 -4.82 -6.43 -5.69
N GLN A 84 -4.69 -7.75 -5.84
CA GLN A 84 -5.23 -8.52 -6.97
C GLN A 84 -6.75 -8.42 -7.02
N ALA A 85 -7.44 -8.71 -5.91
CA ALA A 85 -8.90 -8.59 -5.84
C ALA A 85 -9.41 -7.17 -6.16
N GLN A 86 -8.62 -6.13 -5.85
CA GLN A 86 -8.95 -4.77 -6.24
C GLN A 86 -8.77 -4.53 -7.75
N ARG A 87 -7.68 -5.03 -8.35
CA ARG A 87 -7.44 -4.95 -9.80
C ARG A 87 -8.56 -5.64 -10.57
N ASP A 88 -8.96 -6.83 -10.14
CA ASP A 88 -10.03 -7.60 -10.76
C ASP A 88 -11.37 -6.85 -10.69
N ARG A 89 -11.69 -6.26 -9.54
CA ARG A 89 -12.88 -5.42 -9.37
C ARG A 89 -12.88 -4.19 -10.27
N VAL A 90 -11.73 -3.54 -10.44
CA VAL A 90 -11.59 -2.38 -11.33
C VAL A 90 -11.73 -2.81 -12.80
N ALA A 91 -11.07 -3.91 -13.20
CA ALA A 91 -11.17 -4.45 -14.55
C ALA A 91 -12.61 -4.84 -14.90
N ALA A 92 -13.32 -5.53 -14.00
CA ALA A 92 -14.73 -5.88 -14.18
C ALA A 92 -15.62 -4.63 -14.36
N LYS A 93 -15.40 -3.58 -13.56
CA LYS A 93 -16.12 -2.30 -13.70
C LYS A 93 -15.83 -1.62 -15.03
N GLN A 94 -14.58 -1.64 -15.50
CA GLN A 94 -14.22 -1.06 -16.79
C GLN A 94 -14.85 -1.83 -17.95
N GLN A 95 -14.85 -3.16 -17.90
CA GLN A 95 -15.52 -4.01 -18.89
C GLN A 95 -17.03 -3.75 -18.94
N ALA A 96 -17.69 -3.66 -17.77
CA ALA A 96 -19.12 -3.35 -17.68
C ALA A 96 -19.43 -1.97 -18.30
N LYS A 97 -18.65 -0.93 -17.98
CA LYS A 97 -18.81 0.40 -18.58
C LYS A 97 -18.57 0.40 -20.10
N ALA A 98 -17.59 -0.37 -20.57
CA ALA A 98 -17.31 -0.49 -22.00
C ALA A 98 -18.45 -1.20 -22.75
N GLN A 99 -19.07 -2.21 -22.13
CA GLN A 99 -20.25 -2.88 -22.67
C GLN A 99 -21.44 -1.93 -22.74
N GLU A 100 -21.74 -1.22 -21.65
CA GLU A 100 -22.81 -0.22 -21.60
C GLU A 100 -22.63 0.87 -22.66
N ALA A 101 -21.41 1.38 -22.84
CA ALA A 101 -21.10 2.36 -23.89
C ALA A 101 -21.31 1.81 -25.31
N ARG A 102 -20.96 0.54 -25.55
CA ARG A 102 -21.21 -0.13 -26.83
C ARG A 102 -22.70 -0.32 -27.10
N GLU A 103 -23.47 -0.71 -26.08
CA GLU A 103 -24.92 -0.86 -26.19
C GLU A 103 -25.61 0.48 -26.47
N LEU A 104 -25.20 1.55 -25.78
CA LEU A 104 -25.68 2.90 -26.03
C LEU A 104 -25.35 3.37 -27.45
N ALA A 105 -24.12 3.13 -27.92
CA ALA A 105 -23.72 3.47 -29.29
C ALA A 105 -24.51 2.65 -30.34
N ALA A 106 -24.72 1.36 -30.11
CA ALA A 106 -25.52 0.51 -30.99
C ALA A 106 -26.98 0.98 -31.05
N ARG A 107 -27.59 1.33 -29.90
CA ARG A 107 -28.95 1.89 -29.83
C ARG A 107 -29.05 3.21 -30.60
N ALA A 108 -28.07 4.10 -30.45
CA ALA A 108 -28.03 5.37 -31.18
C ALA A 108 -27.89 5.16 -32.70
N ALA A 109 -27.11 4.17 -33.14
CA ALA A 109 -26.97 3.82 -34.55
C ALA A 109 -28.24 3.19 -35.15
N SER A 110 -29.03 2.47 -34.35
CA SER A 110 -30.31 1.88 -34.77
C SER A 110 -31.52 2.82 -34.60
N ALA A 111 -31.33 4.02 -34.06
CA ALA A 111 -32.41 4.97 -33.93
C ALA A 111 -32.86 5.41 -35.34
N PRO A 112 -34.17 5.33 -35.67
CA PRO A 112 -34.65 5.80 -36.96
C PRO A 112 -34.28 7.27 -37.10
N VAL A 113 -33.63 7.61 -38.21
CA VAL A 113 -33.38 9.00 -38.62
C VAL A 113 -34.75 9.64 -38.80
N ALA A 114 -35.30 10.20 -37.73
CA ALA A 114 -36.45 11.07 -37.81
C ALA A 114 -36.03 12.18 -38.77
N ALA A 115 -36.73 12.23 -39.91
CA ALA A 115 -36.48 13.15 -41.01
C ALA A 115 -36.09 14.52 -40.46
N ALA A 116 -34.97 15.03 -40.96
CA ALA A 116 -34.55 16.41 -40.76
C ALA A 116 -35.69 17.33 -41.22
N SER A 117 -36.56 17.69 -40.27
CA SER A 117 -37.56 18.72 -40.45
C SER A 117 -36.81 20.02 -40.70
N ARG A 118 -36.98 20.53 -41.92
CA ARG A 118 -36.94 21.93 -42.37
C ARG A 118 -36.17 22.92 -41.47
N PRO A 119 -35.22 23.71 -42.03
CA PRO A 119 -34.71 24.85 -41.29
C PRO A 119 -35.84 25.88 -41.16
N LEU A 120 -36.54 25.89 -40.02
CA LEU A 120 -37.12 27.14 -39.56
C LEU A 120 -35.94 27.99 -39.10
N GLN A 121 -35.70 29.08 -39.82
CA GLN A 121 -34.95 30.21 -39.25
C GLN A 121 -35.76 30.71 -38.05
N ALA A 122 -35.49 30.13 -36.89
CA ALA A 122 -35.84 30.73 -35.62
C ALA A 122 -34.74 31.73 -35.31
N GLU A 123 -35.08 33.02 -35.44
CA GLU A 123 -34.30 34.11 -34.85
C GLU A 123 -33.88 33.70 -33.43
N PRO A 124 -32.58 33.73 -33.10
CA PRO A 124 -32.11 33.26 -31.81
C PRO A 124 -32.71 34.17 -30.73
N SER A 125 -33.67 33.64 -29.97
CA SER A 125 -34.17 34.35 -28.81
C SER A 125 -33.00 34.58 -27.86
N LYS A 126 -32.93 35.76 -27.24
CA LYS A 126 -31.84 36.18 -26.34
C LYS A 126 -31.52 35.14 -25.24
N ALA A 127 -32.47 34.27 -24.90
CA ALA A 127 -32.31 33.20 -23.91
C ALA A 127 -31.42 32.02 -24.38
N VAL A 128 -31.37 31.71 -25.68
CA VAL A 128 -30.54 30.62 -26.20
C VAL A 128 -29.09 31.08 -26.36
N ALA A 129 -28.89 32.34 -26.76
CA ALA A 129 -27.58 32.97 -26.82
C ALA A 129 -26.94 33.10 -25.43
N SER A 130 -27.74 33.43 -24.39
CA SER A 130 -27.24 33.48 -23.02
C SER A 130 -26.88 32.10 -22.48
N ALA A 131 -27.67 31.05 -22.75
CA ALA A 131 -27.35 29.69 -22.34
C ALA A 131 -26.07 29.14 -22.99
N ALA A 132 -25.83 29.46 -24.27
CA ALA A 132 -24.59 29.08 -24.96
C ALA A 132 -23.35 29.82 -24.43
N LEU A 133 -23.50 31.07 -23.99
CA LEU A 133 -22.44 31.84 -23.34
C LEU A 133 -22.10 31.26 -21.96
N THR A 134 -23.09 30.92 -21.13
CA THR A 134 -22.87 30.30 -19.82
C THR A 134 -22.16 28.95 -19.95
N SER A 135 -22.60 28.09 -20.88
CA SER A 135 -21.95 26.80 -21.14
C SER A 135 -20.47 26.93 -21.56
N ARG A 136 -20.14 27.96 -22.36
CA ARG A 136 -18.74 28.24 -22.74
C ARG A 136 -17.91 28.76 -21.55
N GLN A 137 -18.51 29.54 -20.67
CA GLN A 137 -17.85 30.02 -19.44
C GLN A 137 -17.60 28.87 -18.47
N ASP A 138 -18.56 27.96 -18.28
CA ASP A 138 -18.41 26.77 -17.45
C ASP A 138 -17.32 25.84 -17.98
N ALA A 139 -17.28 25.63 -19.31
CA ALA A 139 -16.23 24.85 -19.96
C ALA A 139 -14.84 25.49 -19.83
N ALA A 140 -14.75 26.83 -19.88
CA ALA A 140 -13.50 27.55 -19.68
C ALA A 140 -13.03 27.48 -18.21
N ALA A 141 -13.94 27.62 -17.25
CA ALA A 141 -13.66 27.47 -15.82
C ALA A 141 -13.18 26.05 -15.48
N ALA A 142 -13.82 25.02 -16.03
CA ALA A 142 -13.41 23.62 -15.85
C ALA A 142 -12.00 23.36 -16.40
N ARG A 143 -11.64 23.95 -17.56
CA ARG A 143 -10.29 23.84 -18.12
C ARG A 143 -9.24 24.56 -17.27
N ALA A 144 -9.56 25.73 -16.72
CA ALA A 144 -8.66 26.46 -15.84
C ALA A 144 -8.39 25.71 -14.52
N LEU A 145 -9.42 25.10 -13.93
CA LEU A 145 -9.28 24.24 -12.75
C LEU A 145 -8.42 23.01 -13.05
N ALA A 146 -8.68 22.31 -14.16
CA ALA A 146 -7.89 21.15 -14.56
C ALA A 146 -6.40 21.50 -14.83
N ALA A 147 -6.12 22.68 -15.38
CA ALA A 147 -4.76 23.16 -15.58
C ALA A 147 -4.04 23.43 -14.24
N SER A 148 -4.72 24.10 -13.30
CA SER A 148 -4.20 24.36 -11.96
C SER A 148 -3.91 23.06 -11.20
N GLU A 149 -4.83 22.08 -11.25
CA GLU A 149 -4.64 20.77 -10.64
C GLU A 149 -3.45 20.01 -11.24
N ALA A 150 -3.28 20.08 -12.57
CA ALA A 150 -2.14 19.45 -13.24
C ALA A 150 -0.81 20.09 -12.83
N GLU A 151 -0.75 21.41 -12.65
CA GLU A 151 0.43 22.10 -12.14
C GLU A 151 0.73 21.73 -10.69
N GLN A 152 -0.28 21.70 -9.81
CA GLN A 152 -0.13 21.26 -8.43
C GLN A 152 0.37 19.82 -8.35
N ALA A 153 -0.14 18.92 -9.20
CA ALA A 153 0.33 17.54 -9.28
C ALA A 153 1.81 17.45 -9.70
N ARG A 154 2.24 18.26 -10.67
CA ARG A 154 3.66 18.36 -11.08
C ARG A 154 4.53 18.89 -9.96
N GLN A 155 4.10 19.91 -9.24
CA GLN A 155 4.86 20.44 -8.11
C GLN A 155 4.96 19.42 -6.98
N ALA A 156 3.87 18.71 -6.67
CA ALA A 156 3.86 17.66 -5.67
C ALA A 156 4.80 16.50 -6.04
N SER A 157 4.83 16.09 -7.32
CA SER A 157 5.74 15.03 -7.77
C SER A 157 7.21 15.46 -7.65
N LEU A 158 7.54 16.68 -8.06
CA LEU A 158 8.89 17.23 -7.92
C LEU A 158 9.33 17.32 -6.45
N ARG A 159 8.42 17.71 -5.54
CA ARG A 159 8.70 17.72 -4.10
C ARG A 159 8.99 16.31 -3.57
N ARG A 160 8.21 15.31 -3.99
CA ARG A 160 8.43 13.90 -3.59
C ARG A 160 9.78 13.38 -4.07
N ILE A 161 10.15 13.66 -5.32
CA ILE A 161 11.45 13.25 -5.88
C ILE A 161 12.60 13.91 -5.10
N LYS A 162 12.52 15.21 -4.83
CA LYS A 162 13.54 15.93 -4.04
C LYS A 162 13.65 15.39 -2.61
N ALA A 163 12.51 15.11 -1.96
CA ALA A 163 12.50 14.54 -0.62
C ALA A 163 13.11 13.13 -0.57
N ALA A 164 12.79 12.29 -1.56
CA ALA A 164 13.38 10.95 -1.67
C ALA A 164 14.91 11.01 -1.85
N GLN A 165 15.39 11.87 -2.75
CA GLN A 165 16.84 12.07 -2.95
C GLN A 165 17.55 12.62 -1.71
N ALA A 166 16.90 13.52 -0.97
CA ALA A 166 17.45 14.04 0.28
C ALA A 166 17.56 12.94 1.34
N HIS A 167 16.53 12.09 1.44
CA HIS A 167 16.52 10.97 2.37
C HIS A 167 17.61 9.92 2.03
N GLU A 168 17.76 9.57 0.75
CA GLU A 168 18.82 8.66 0.30
C GLU A 168 20.21 9.19 0.69
N LYS A 169 20.48 10.48 0.45
CA LYS A 169 21.75 11.11 0.86
C LYS A 169 21.95 11.07 2.37
N GLU A 170 20.90 11.28 3.15
CA GLU A 170 20.97 11.20 4.61
C GLU A 170 21.28 9.78 5.09
N VAL A 171 20.63 8.76 4.51
CA VAL A 171 20.88 7.35 4.83
C VAL A 171 22.32 6.99 4.51
N LEU A 172 22.82 7.34 3.31
CA LEU A 172 24.20 7.10 2.92
C LEU A 172 25.20 7.81 3.84
N ALA A 173 24.91 9.04 4.27
CA ALA A 173 25.76 9.76 5.23
C ALA A 173 25.77 9.07 6.60
N ARG A 174 24.62 8.59 7.08
CA ARG A 174 24.52 7.85 8.35
C ARG A 174 25.27 6.53 8.28
N GLU A 175 25.19 5.80 7.16
CA GLU A 175 25.92 4.56 6.95
C GLU A 175 27.44 4.81 6.91
N ALA A 176 27.90 5.81 6.16
CA ALA A 176 29.31 6.20 6.11
C ALA A 176 29.86 6.63 7.48
N ALA A 177 29.04 7.32 8.30
CA ALA A 177 29.43 7.67 9.66
C ALA A 177 29.54 6.44 10.57
N ARG A 178 28.67 5.44 10.39
CA ARG A 178 28.73 4.16 11.13
C ARG A 178 29.95 3.35 10.75
N THR A 179 30.29 3.23 9.47
CA THR A 179 31.46 2.47 9.02
C THR A 179 32.78 3.12 9.45
N LYS A 180 32.88 4.46 9.40
CA LYS A 180 34.06 5.19 9.92
C LYS A 180 34.27 4.96 11.42
N ARG A 181 33.19 4.97 12.22
CA ARG A 181 33.27 4.69 13.67
C ARG A 181 33.65 3.24 13.98
N ALA A 182 33.22 2.29 13.14
CA ALA A 182 33.60 0.88 13.28
C ALA A 182 35.08 0.64 12.95
N ALA A 183 35.65 1.38 11.99
CA ALA A 183 37.06 1.26 11.60
C ALA A 183 38.05 1.89 12.61
N SER A 184 37.58 2.80 13.48
CA SER A 184 38.44 3.50 14.46
C SER A 184 38.50 2.84 15.85
N LEU A 185 37.96 1.63 16.02
CA LEU A 185 38.07 0.88 17.28
C LEU A 185 39.30 -0.02 17.20
N PRO A 186 40.44 0.33 17.85
CA PRO A 186 41.55 -0.60 17.98
C PRO A 186 41.07 -1.82 18.76
N LEU A 187 41.19 -3.00 18.16
CA LEU A 187 41.01 -4.27 18.83
C LEU A 187 42.00 -4.30 20.01
N PRO A 188 41.56 -4.61 21.26
CA PRO A 188 42.50 -4.71 22.37
C PRO A 188 43.47 -5.86 22.08
N ALA A 189 44.71 -5.50 21.77
CA ALA A 189 45.81 -6.43 21.76
C ALA A 189 46.09 -6.86 23.20
N SER A 190 46.24 -8.18 23.39
CA SER A 190 46.80 -8.88 24.55
C SER A 190 45.93 -9.13 25.79
N ALA A 191 45.67 -10.42 26.02
CA ALA A 191 45.84 -11.07 27.32
C ALA A 191 46.11 -12.58 27.12
N VAL A 192 47.22 -12.93 26.47
CA VAL A 192 47.80 -14.28 26.56
C VAL A 192 48.71 -14.27 27.79
N ARG A 193 48.26 -14.85 28.91
CA ARG A 193 49.14 -15.24 30.01
C ARG A 193 49.22 -16.77 30.03
N ARG A 194 50.44 -17.29 29.88
CA ARG A 194 50.84 -18.62 30.35
C ARG A 194 51.31 -18.49 31.79
#